data_AF-A0ABD3GGP7-F1
#
_entry.id   AF-A0ABD3GGP7-F1
#
_cell.length_a   1.000
_cell.length_b   1.000
_cell.length_c   1.000
_cell.angle_alpha   90.00
_cell.angle_beta   90.00
_cell.angle_gamma   90.00
#
_symmetry.space_group_name_H-M   'P 1'
#
loop_
_entity.id
_entity.type
_entity.pdbx_description
1 polymer ?
#
loop_
_entity_poly.entity_id
_entity_poly.type
_entity_poly.pdbx_seq_one_letter_code
_entity_poly.pdbx_strand_id
1 'polypeptide(L)'
;MNVLCTSSHRPEYGYASRQIFHLISKALHPNEKSFLISRVRMALQRGNEAAVSSAASRSRALQMVSWQGSSHCHGSVIWSARLLLFACFLLLATSAVLTYPRLSVAEQIPALLWEGPSGRLAKDVPLQNLQNSVVEVESERTGQSDSVISSKFNESFLDFASIDPSEELDKKKIRMILDGKVDEIHSARNKWSYQKRMDHYMDIDRSPLKMRPRYESWLLQLQAPRFAQSWPKFRQMLQGWNRYRHYDPTVMKDLVQMVKNPLDQFSSQKSGPVHSLEEGAARYKTCAVVGNSGILLNRSFGHLIDSHEMVIRLNNARVHGFEEFVGSKTSLSFVNSNIYHACSRRLKCFCHPYGEVPIITYLCQVQHMMDVAYCGPNHQAPVLVTDPRLDNLCYRLVKWYSVKNFVETTGNPMESWAKHHDAGYFHYSSGFQAVVLALGICNKVDMFGFGKSLQAKHHYHTNQKAELSLHDYAAEYLFYDDLVKNRISFIPFFNEIPDFTFPKVEMFK
;
A
#
# COMPACT_ATOMS: atom_id res chain seq x y z
N MET A 1 30.97 -15.47 53.74
CA MET A 1 31.37 -16.77 53.13
C MET A 1 31.01 -16.73 51.67
N ASN A 2 32.00 -16.97 50.81
CA ASN A 2 31.92 -16.91 49.36
C ASN A 2 31.00 -18.00 48.80
N VAL A 3 30.16 -17.64 47.82
CA VAL A 3 29.74 -18.55 46.75
C VAL A 3 29.96 -17.84 45.42
N LEU A 4 30.93 -18.36 44.67
CA LEU A 4 31.25 -18.04 43.30
C LEU A 4 30.16 -18.61 42.37
N CYS A 5 29.63 -17.79 41.46
CA CYS A 5 29.02 -18.27 40.22
C CYS A 5 29.99 -18.01 39.07
N THR A 6 30.58 -19.08 38.59
CA THR A 6 31.24 -19.16 37.29
C THR A 6 30.17 -19.27 36.20
N SER A 7 30.15 -18.36 35.23
CA SER A 7 29.60 -18.66 33.90
C SER A 7 30.39 -17.93 32.83
N SER A 8 31.07 -18.72 32.04
CA SER A 8 31.80 -18.36 30.83
C SER A 8 30.87 -17.86 29.73
N HIS A 9 30.87 -16.54 29.47
CA HIS A 9 30.55 -16.01 28.15
C HIS A 9 31.37 -14.72 27.93
N ARG A 10 32.40 -14.82 27.08
CA ARG A 10 33.10 -13.64 26.53
C ARG A 10 32.15 -12.96 25.53
N PRO A 11 31.94 -11.63 25.60
CA PRO A 11 31.25 -10.91 24.53
C PRO A 11 32.18 -10.80 23.31
N GLU A 12 31.71 -11.23 22.15
CA GLU A 12 32.33 -11.03 20.82
C GLU A 12 32.25 -9.55 20.37
N TYR A 13 32.70 -8.61 21.20
CA TYR A 13 32.84 -7.19 20.84
C TYR A 13 34.29 -6.68 20.96
N GLY A 14 35.25 -7.57 21.19
CA GLY A 14 36.67 -7.24 21.33
C GLY A 14 37.52 -7.34 20.06
N TYR A 15 37.01 -7.93 18.97
CA TYR A 15 37.81 -8.19 17.76
C TYR A 15 37.76 -7.04 16.74
N ALA A 16 36.57 -6.47 16.49
CA ALA A 16 36.39 -5.36 15.54
C ALA A 16 37.04 -4.05 16.04
N SER A 17 36.96 -3.78 17.34
CA SER A 17 37.52 -2.58 17.97
C SER A 17 39.05 -2.57 17.98
N ARG A 18 39.70 -3.73 18.13
CA ARG A 18 41.17 -3.88 18.04
C ARG A 18 41.68 -3.79 16.60
N GLN A 19 40.95 -4.33 15.63
CA GLN A 19 41.33 -4.26 14.22
C GLN A 19 41.24 -2.83 13.67
N ILE A 20 40.19 -2.08 14.03
CA ILE A 20 40.04 -0.67 13.62
C ILE A 20 41.15 0.20 14.22
N PHE A 21 41.49 0.01 15.49
CA PHE A 21 42.57 0.76 16.13
C PHE A 21 43.96 0.41 15.55
N HIS A 22 44.17 -0.86 15.17
CA HIS A 22 45.39 -1.32 14.52
C HIS A 22 45.54 -0.76 13.10
N LEU A 23 44.44 -0.66 12.34
CA LEU A 23 44.41 -0.07 10.99
C LEU A 23 44.66 1.44 11.02
N ILE A 24 44.02 2.16 11.95
CA ILE A 24 44.22 3.61 12.12
C ILE A 24 45.65 3.90 12.61
N SER A 25 46.20 3.07 13.50
CA SER A 25 47.58 3.23 13.99
C SER A 25 48.65 2.96 12.91
N LYS A 26 48.33 2.27 11.82
CA LYS A 26 49.25 2.02 10.69
C LYS A 26 49.18 3.11 9.62
N ALA A 27 48.09 3.88 9.58
CA ALA A 27 47.84 4.91 8.56
C ALA A 27 48.32 6.32 8.95
N LEU A 28 48.81 6.52 10.18
CA LEU A 28 49.18 7.84 10.72
C LEU A 28 50.70 8.03 10.82
N HIS A 29 51.18 9.24 10.51
CA HIS A 29 52.59 9.60 10.63
C HIS A 29 53.02 9.62 12.12
N PRO A 30 54.29 9.35 12.49
CA PRO A 30 54.71 9.21 13.90
C PRO A 30 54.36 10.40 14.81
N ASN A 31 54.36 11.62 14.25
CA ASN A 31 54.02 12.85 14.98
C ASN A 31 52.51 12.97 15.26
N GLU A 32 51.66 12.43 14.38
CA GLU A 32 50.20 12.41 14.54
C GLU A 32 49.77 11.33 15.55
N LYS A 33 50.53 10.23 15.61
CA LYS A 33 50.32 9.14 16.56
C LYS A 33 50.55 9.58 18.01
N SER A 34 51.60 10.38 18.25
CA SER A 34 51.88 10.97 19.58
C SER A 34 50.77 11.95 20.01
N PHE A 35 50.31 12.78 19.09
CA PHE A 35 49.24 13.75 19.34
C PHE A 35 47.90 13.06 19.69
N LEU A 36 47.51 12.03 18.94
CA LEU A 36 46.28 11.27 19.16
C LEU A 36 46.31 10.52 20.50
N ILE A 37 47.45 9.91 20.87
CA ILE A 37 47.61 9.22 22.16
C ILE A 37 47.51 10.21 23.33
N SER A 38 48.08 11.42 23.21
CA SER A 38 47.98 12.45 24.26
C SER A 38 46.54 12.94 24.46
N ARG A 39 45.77 13.10 23.37
CA ARG A 39 44.38 13.55 23.39
C ARG A 39 43.44 12.50 23.98
N VAL A 40 43.66 11.22 23.65
CA VAL A 40 42.89 10.11 24.23
C VAL A 40 43.18 9.96 25.74
N ARG A 41 44.45 10.10 26.16
CA ARG A 41 44.79 10.12 27.61
C ARG A 41 44.14 11.29 28.36
N MET A 42 44.16 12.50 27.80
CA MET A 42 43.49 13.66 28.40
C MET A 42 41.97 13.48 28.50
N ALA A 43 41.34 12.88 27.48
CA ALA A 43 39.90 12.60 27.49
C ALA A 43 39.52 11.55 28.54
N LEU A 44 40.35 10.52 28.73
CA LEU A 44 40.16 9.50 29.77
C LEU A 44 40.39 10.04 31.18
N GLN A 45 41.37 10.94 31.38
CA GLN A 45 41.57 11.62 32.67
C GLN A 45 40.40 12.54 33.04
N ARG A 46 39.90 13.35 32.10
CA ARG A 46 38.73 14.23 32.32
C ARG A 46 37.44 13.44 32.57
N GLY A 47 37.28 12.27 31.95
CA GLY A 47 36.15 11.38 32.20
C GLY A 47 36.15 10.79 33.61
N ASN A 48 37.32 10.50 34.18
CA ASN A 48 37.45 10.00 35.55
C ASN A 48 37.22 11.10 36.60
N GLU A 49 37.65 12.33 36.37
CA GLU A 49 37.40 13.46 37.29
C GLU A 49 35.90 13.83 37.38
N ALA A 50 35.18 13.78 36.25
CA ALA A 50 33.73 14.03 36.21
C ALA A 50 32.91 12.91 36.91
N ALA A 51 33.37 11.67 36.85
CA ALA A 51 32.71 10.53 37.52
C ALA A 51 32.85 10.61 39.05
N VAL A 52 34.01 11.04 39.55
CA VAL A 52 34.29 11.20 41.00
C VAL A 52 33.52 12.39 41.59
N SER A 53 33.36 13.50 40.85
CA SER A 53 32.55 14.65 41.26
C SER A 53 31.05 14.31 41.42
N SER A 54 30.49 13.48 40.53
CA SER A 54 29.07 13.11 40.59
C SER A 54 28.74 12.16 41.75
N ALA A 55 29.69 11.32 42.16
CA ALA A 55 29.52 10.37 43.27
C ALA A 55 29.48 11.06 44.65
N ALA A 56 30.21 12.17 44.84
CA ALA A 56 30.24 12.91 46.10
C ALA A 56 28.93 13.67 46.39
N SER A 57 28.16 14.03 45.36
CA SER A 57 26.90 14.78 45.50
C SER A 57 25.67 13.94 45.87
N ARG A 58 25.75 12.60 45.76
CA ARG A 58 24.60 11.68 45.97
C ARG A 58 24.51 11.07 47.38
N SER A 59 25.41 11.42 48.30
CA SER A 59 25.43 10.86 49.66
C SER A 59 24.61 11.64 50.71
N ARG A 60 23.81 12.65 50.33
CA ARG A 60 23.05 13.49 51.30
C ARG A 60 21.53 13.49 51.20
N ALA A 61 20.91 12.62 50.41
CA ALA A 61 19.45 12.58 50.33
C ALA A 61 18.91 11.14 50.23
N LEU A 62 18.92 10.42 51.36
CA LEU A 62 18.17 9.18 51.54
C LEU A 62 17.64 9.12 52.98
N GLN A 63 16.38 9.47 53.18
CA GLN A 63 15.56 8.92 54.26
C GLN A 63 14.13 8.71 53.77
N MET A 64 13.66 7.48 54.02
CA MET A 64 12.30 6.95 53.94
C MET A 64 11.75 6.51 52.57
N VAL A 65 11.02 5.40 52.67
CA VAL A 65 10.87 4.29 51.72
C VAL A 65 9.39 4.12 51.41
N SER A 66 9.02 3.89 50.15
CA SER A 66 8.33 2.65 49.73
C SER A 66 7.88 2.69 48.26
N TRP A 67 7.81 1.48 47.69
CA TRP A 67 7.21 1.04 46.41
C TRP A 67 8.06 0.91 45.13
N GLN A 68 8.53 -0.34 44.96
CA GLN A 68 8.49 -1.22 43.77
C GLN A 68 8.93 -0.68 42.38
N GLY A 69 10.20 -0.96 42.06
CA GLY A 69 10.58 -1.83 40.93
C GLY A 69 10.45 -1.30 39.50
N SER A 70 11.38 -0.44 39.07
CA SER A 70 11.64 -0.18 37.64
C SER A 70 13.14 -0.27 37.32
N SER A 71 13.43 -0.95 36.21
CA SER A 71 14.75 -1.26 35.68
C SER A 71 15.31 -0.09 34.85
N HIS A 72 16.26 0.65 35.41
CA HIS A 72 17.00 1.71 34.71
C HIS A 72 18.52 1.55 34.88
N CYS A 73 19.10 0.65 34.08
CA CYS A 73 20.55 0.58 33.84
C CYS A 73 20.82 0.10 32.40
N HIS A 74 20.42 0.89 31.39
CA HIS A 74 20.89 0.68 30.00
C HIS A 74 21.02 1.98 29.17
N GLY A 75 20.52 3.12 29.65
CA GLY A 75 20.52 4.38 28.89
C GLY A 75 21.88 5.09 28.81
N SER A 76 22.73 4.99 29.83
CA SER A 76 23.91 5.86 29.92
C SER A 76 25.10 5.44 29.05
N VAL A 77 25.22 4.15 28.68
CA VAL A 77 26.36 3.65 27.89
C VAL A 77 26.17 3.91 26.39
N ILE A 78 24.92 3.93 25.92
CA ILE A 78 24.57 4.15 24.50
C ILE A 78 24.76 5.63 24.13
N TRP A 79 24.46 6.55 25.05
CA TRP A 79 24.66 7.98 24.84
C TRP A 79 26.14 8.35 24.72
N SER A 80 27.00 7.77 25.55
CA SER A 80 28.46 8.00 25.50
C SER A 80 29.10 7.51 24.21
N ALA A 81 28.66 6.35 23.69
CA ALA A 81 29.16 5.82 22.41
C ALA A 81 28.72 6.65 21.20
N ARG A 82 27.49 7.20 21.22
CA ARG A 82 26.99 8.08 20.15
C ARG A 82 27.68 9.44 20.16
N LEU A 83 27.97 10.01 21.33
CA LEU A 83 28.74 11.25 21.47
C LEU A 83 30.19 11.09 20.98
N LEU A 84 30.83 9.96 21.27
CA LEU A 84 32.18 9.65 20.77
C LEU A 84 32.22 9.47 19.24
N LEU A 85 31.22 8.80 18.66
CA LEU A 85 31.11 8.66 17.20
C LEU A 85 30.85 10.00 16.52
N PHE A 86 30.01 10.84 17.11
CA PHE A 86 29.72 12.18 16.58
C PHE A 86 30.93 13.12 16.68
N ALA A 87 31.69 13.05 17.79
CA ALA A 87 32.93 13.80 17.95
C ALA A 87 34.03 13.34 16.97
N CYS A 88 34.14 12.03 16.70
CA CYS A 88 35.03 11.51 15.66
C CYS A 88 34.64 12.00 14.26
N PHE A 89 33.34 12.07 13.95
CA PHE A 89 32.85 12.55 12.66
C PHE A 89 33.13 14.05 12.46
N LEU A 90 32.96 14.86 13.51
CA LEU A 90 33.30 16.29 13.50
C LEU A 90 34.80 16.55 13.36
N LEU A 91 35.64 15.74 14.00
CA LEU A 91 37.10 15.84 13.88
C LEU A 91 37.59 15.43 12.48
N LEU A 92 36.97 14.42 11.87
CA LEU A 92 37.27 14.02 10.48
C LEU A 92 36.81 15.08 9.47
N ALA A 93 35.62 15.66 9.68
CA ALA A 93 35.09 16.72 8.82
C ALA A 93 35.92 18.01 8.90
N THR A 94 36.38 18.39 10.10
CA THR A 94 37.23 19.58 10.29
C THR A 94 38.65 19.37 9.76
N SER A 95 39.20 18.16 9.85
CA SER A 95 40.50 17.82 9.25
C SER A 95 40.44 17.83 7.71
N ALA A 96 39.33 17.41 7.11
CA ALA A 96 39.14 17.41 5.65
C ALA A 96 39.00 18.84 5.07
N VAL A 97 38.37 19.75 5.81
CA VAL A 97 38.19 21.16 5.38
C VAL A 97 39.47 21.98 5.51
N LEU A 98 40.36 21.65 6.46
CA LEU A 98 41.62 22.38 6.67
C LEU A 98 42.80 21.90 5.82
N THR A 99 42.72 20.71 5.21
CA THR A 99 43.81 20.17 4.37
C THR A 99 43.61 20.34 2.86
N TYR A 100 42.38 20.59 2.38
CA TYR A 100 42.09 20.79 0.96
C TYR A 100 41.14 21.97 0.72
N PRO A 101 41.65 23.21 0.60
CA PRO A 101 40.80 24.40 0.46
C PRO A 101 40.22 24.59 -0.96
N ARG A 102 40.43 23.66 -1.89
CA ARG A 102 39.90 23.73 -3.26
C ARG A 102 39.56 22.34 -3.79
N LEU A 103 38.34 21.88 -3.54
CA LEU A 103 37.69 20.82 -4.32
C LEU A 103 36.17 21.10 -4.31
N SER A 104 35.66 21.51 -5.47
CA SER A 104 34.23 21.60 -5.75
C SER A 104 33.63 20.21 -5.65
N VAL A 105 32.65 20.01 -4.77
CA VAL A 105 31.95 18.73 -4.64
C VAL A 105 30.89 18.64 -5.73
N ALA A 106 31.36 18.40 -6.94
CA ALA A 106 30.62 17.76 -8.01
C ALA A 106 31.64 16.93 -8.78
N GLU A 107 31.33 15.65 -8.95
CA GLU A 107 32.07 14.65 -9.73
C GLU A 107 33.22 13.90 -9.04
N GLN A 108 32.99 12.59 -8.91
CA GLN A 108 33.95 11.47 -8.85
C GLN A 108 34.58 11.07 -7.50
N ILE A 109 33.98 10.07 -6.84
CA ILE A 109 34.72 8.94 -6.23
C ILE A 109 34.10 7.62 -6.76
N PRO A 110 34.91 6.61 -7.16
CA PRO A 110 34.47 5.44 -7.93
C PRO A 110 33.93 4.28 -7.09
N ALA A 111 33.22 3.40 -7.78
CA ALA A 111 32.74 2.09 -7.35
C ALA A 111 33.85 1.21 -6.74
N LEU A 112 33.71 0.83 -5.47
CA LEU A 112 34.54 -0.21 -4.84
C LEU A 112 33.90 -0.91 -3.62
N LEU A 113 32.56 -1.01 -3.58
CA LEU A 113 31.84 -1.75 -2.53
C LEU A 113 30.64 -2.59 -3.01
N TRP A 114 30.52 -2.91 -4.30
CA TRP A 114 29.41 -3.76 -4.75
C TRP A 114 29.81 -4.69 -5.91
N GLU A 115 30.47 -5.80 -5.56
CA GLU A 115 30.48 -7.00 -6.42
C GLU A 115 29.93 -8.20 -5.65
N GLY A 116 28.80 -8.71 -6.14
CA GLY A 116 28.10 -9.93 -5.71
C GLY A 116 26.83 -10.10 -6.58
N PRO A 117 26.50 -11.31 -7.08
CA PRO A 117 26.38 -11.54 -8.51
C PRO A 117 25.02 -11.23 -9.16
N SER A 118 25.18 -10.77 -10.39
CA SER A 118 24.26 -10.37 -11.44
C SER A 118 23.05 -11.28 -11.75
N GLY A 119 21.95 -10.61 -12.09
CA GLY A 119 20.80 -11.17 -12.83
C GLY A 119 20.02 -10.08 -13.58
N ARG A 120 20.68 -9.40 -14.53
CA ARG A 120 20.20 -8.51 -15.62
C ARG A 120 18.86 -7.76 -15.44
N LEU A 121 18.96 -6.47 -15.11
CA LEU A 121 18.02 -5.41 -15.48
C LEU A 121 18.28 -4.97 -16.94
N ALA A 122 17.21 -4.85 -17.73
CA ALA A 122 17.22 -4.02 -18.93
C ALA A 122 17.08 -2.54 -18.52
N LYS A 123 17.81 -1.68 -19.24
CA LYS A 123 18.12 -0.29 -18.89
C LYS A 123 16.94 0.66 -19.04
N ASP A 124 16.94 1.70 -18.20
CA ASP A 124 16.12 2.89 -18.26
C ASP A 124 16.24 3.62 -19.62
N VAL A 125 15.09 4.06 -20.17
CA VAL A 125 15.00 5.02 -21.28
C VAL A 125 14.55 6.36 -20.70
N PRO A 126 15.22 7.49 -20.99
CA PRO A 126 14.82 8.80 -20.49
C PRO A 126 13.60 9.36 -21.25
N LEU A 127 12.62 9.86 -20.51
CA LEU A 127 11.53 10.70 -21.03
C LEU A 127 12.05 12.13 -21.29
N GLN A 128 12.43 12.44 -22.53
CA GLN A 128 12.51 13.81 -23.05
C GLN A 128 12.35 13.82 -24.58
N ASN A 129 11.57 14.79 -25.07
CA ASN A 129 11.28 15.17 -26.46
C ASN A 129 10.24 14.32 -27.23
N LEU A 130 8.97 14.68 -27.08
CA LEU A 130 7.92 14.44 -28.07
C LEU A 130 7.34 15.80 -28.50
N GLN A 131 8.13 16.55 -29.26
CA GLN A 131 7.65 17.64 -30.10
C GLN A 131 8.36 17.53 -31.46
N ASN A 132 7.54 17.40 -32.51
CA ASN A 132 7.82 17.58 -33.93
C ASN A 132 8.72 16.54 -34.63
N SER A 133 8.08 15.54 -35.23
CA SER A 133 8.26 15.18 -36.66
C SER A 133 7.40 13.97 -37.01
N VAL A 134 6.12 14.19 -37.31
CA VAL A 134 5.36 13.27 -38.17
C VAL A 134 5.53 13.81 -39.58
N VAL A 135 6.38 13.16 -40.36
CA VAL A 135 6.36 13.29 -41.82
C VAL A 135 5.12 12.53 -42.27
N GLU A 136 4.13 13.27 -42.77
CA GLU A 136 3.04 12.69 -43.55
C GLU A 136 3.66 12.02 -44.77
N VAL A 137 3.68 10.69 -44.77
CA VAL A 137 3.83 9.91 -45.99
C VAL A 137 2.41 9.63 -46.47
N GLU A 138 1.93 10.42 -47.42
CA GLU A 138 0.77 10.07 -48.22
C GLU A 138 1.05 8.75 -48.94
N SER A 139 0.38 7.70 -48.47
CA SER A 139 0.29 6.40 -49.13
C SER A 139 -1.17 6.12 -49.37
N GLU A 140 -1.66 6.48 -50.56
CA GLU A 140 -2.90 5.94 -51.11
C GLU A 140 -2.80 4.41 -51.20
N ARG A 141 -3.45 3.67 -50.29
CA ARG A 141 -3.85 2.26 -50.50
C ARG A 141 -4.83 1.73 -49.44
N THR A 142 -6.03 1.40 -49.92
CA THR A 142 -6.97 0.36 -49.43
C THR A 142 -7.43 0.40 -47.95
N GLY A 143 -8.38 1.29 -47.65
CA GLY A 143 -9.05 1.42 -46.34
C GLY A 143 -10.00 0.27 -45.90
N GLN A 144 -9.84 -0.94 -46.44
CA GLN A 144 -10.70 -2.09 -46.11
C GLN A 144 -9.95 -3.27 -45.46
N SER A 145 -8.61 -3.35 -45.58
CA SER A 145 -7.81 -4.37 -44.86
C SER A 145 -7.42 -3.94 -43.45
N ASP A 146 -7.11 -2.66 -43.26
CA ASP A 146 -6.57 -2.15 -41.99
C ASP A 146 -7.64 -2.10 -40.89
N SER A 147 -8.90 -1.85 -41.26
CA SER A 147 -10.05 -1.90 -40.34
C SER A 147 -10.35 -3.32 -39.86
N VAL A 148 -10.20 -4.32 -40.73
CA VAL A 148 -10.44 -5.75 -40.42
C VAL A 148 -9.28 -6.34 -39.60
N ILE A 149 -8.05 -5.91 -39.86
CA ILE A 149 -6.87 -6.32 -39.07
C ILE A 149 -6.95 -5.67 -37.67
N SER A 150 -7.29 -4.38 -37.60
CA SER A 150 -7.49 -3.68 -36.33
C SER A 150 -8.65 -4.28 -35.52
N SER A 151 -9.76 -4.69 -36.15
CA SER A 151 -10.89 -5.30 -35.46
C SER A 151 -10.54 -6.68 -34.89
N LYS A 152 -9.88 -7.56 -35.68
CA LYS A 152 -9.41 -8.87 -35.20
C LYS A 152 -8.34 -8.76 -34.12
N PHE A 153 -7.48 -7.76 -34.23
CA PHE A 153 -6.47 -7.47 -33.22
C PHE A 153 -7.14 -7.10 -31.89
N ASN A 154 -8.13 -6.19 -31.92
CA ASN A 154 -8.91 -5.81 -30.73
C ASN A 154 -9.72 -6.97 -30.13
N GLU A 155 -10.35 -7.82 -30.95
CA GLU A 155 -11.03 -9.04 -30.50
C GLU A 155 -10.08 -9.96 -29.73
N SER A 156 -8.85 -10.12 -30.21
CA SER A 156 -7.84 -10.95 -29.54
C SER A 156 -7.47 -10.43 -28.14
N PHE A 157 -7.42 -9.10 -27.95
CA PHE A 157 -7.20 -8.52 -26.60
C PHE A 157 -8.40 -8.74 -25.68
N LEU A 158 -9.62 -8.60 -26.21
CA LEU A 158 -10.85 -8.81 -25.43
C LEU A 158 -10.92 -10.26 -24.91
N ASP A 159 -10.68 -11.23 -25.79
CA ASP A 159 -10.65 -12.64 -25.43
C ASP A 159 -9.56 -12.93 -24.39
N PHE A 160 -8.35 -12.41 -24.60
CA PHE A 160 -7.26 -12.60 -23.64
C PHE A 160 -7.57 -11.95 -22.29
N ALA A 161 -8.15 -10.74 -22.27
CA ALA A 161 -8.52 -10.02 -21.05
C ALA A 161 -9.68 -10.68 -20.30
N SER A 162 -10.54 -11.44 -20.99
CA SER A 162 -11.69 -12.13 -20.41
C SER A 162 -11.32 -13.24 -19.40
N ILE A 163 -10.09 -13.75 -19.47
CA ILE A 163 -9.62 -14.89 -18.67
C ILE A 163 -8.88 -14.39 -17.42
N ASP A 164 -9.38 -14.71 -16.23
CA ASP A 164 -8.66 -14.52 -14.96
C ASP A 164 -7.92 -15.83 -14.59
N PRO A 165 -6.57 -15.86 -14.64
CA PRO A 165 -5.80 -17.06 -14.34
C PRO A 165 -5.82 -17.43 -12.84
N SER A 166 -6.29 -16.54 -11.96
CA SER A 166 -6.44 -16.81 -10.53
C SER A 166 -7.77 -17.51 -10.18
N GLU A 167 -8.75 -17.48 -11.10
CA GLU A 167 -10.14 -17.87 -10.83
C GLU A 167 -10.27 -19.33 -10.37
N GLU A 168 -9.64 -20.27 -11.08
CA GLU A 168 -9.69 -21.71 -10.76
C GLU A 168 -9.03 -22.04 -9.43
N LEU A 169 -7.93 -21.36 -9.11
CA LEU A 169 -7.25 -21.52 -7.83
C LEU A 169 -8.14 -21.07 -6.67
N ASP A 170 -8.82 -19.94 -6.84
CA ASP A 170 -9.75 -19.44 -5.84
C ASP A 170 -11.01 -20.30 -5.71
N LYS A 171 -11.59 -20.81 -6.80
CA LYS A 171 -12.69 -21.80 -6.75
C LYS A 171 -12.28 -23.04 -5.97
N LYS A 172 -11.04 -23.52 -6.16
CA LYS A 172 -10.50 -24.64 -5.38
C LYS A 172 -10.40 -24.28 -3.90
N LYS A 173 -9.84 -23.11 -3.54
CA LYS A 173 -9.78 -22.65 -2.14
C LYS A 173 -11.16 -22.59 -1.48
N ILE A 174 -12.13 -21.99 -2.17
CA ILE A 174 -13.50 -21.84 -1.65
C ILE A 174 -14.10 -23.20 -1.34
N ARG A 175 -14.01 -24.17 -2.26
CA ARG A 175 -14.46 -25.55 -2.03
C ARG A 175 -13.82 -26.15 -0.79
N MET A 176 -12.50 -26.03 -0.66
CA MET A 176 -11.78 -26.59 0.50
C MET A 176 -12.20 -25.95 1.83
N ILE A 177 -12.43 -24.63 1.85
CA ILE A 177 -12.95 -23.91 3.02
C ILE A 177 -14.36 -24.41 3.38
N LEU A 178 -15.24 -24.55 2.39
CA LEU A 178 -16.62 -25.00 2.60
C LEU A 178 -16.68 -26.47 3.04
N ASP A 179 -15.84 -27.34 2.49
CA ASP A 179 -15.80 -28.77 2.82
C ASP A 179 -15.13 -29.06 4.17
N GLY A 180 -14.51 -28.06 4.81
CA GLY A 180 -13.76 -28.26 6.06
C GLY A 180 -12.49 -29.10 5.89
N LYS A 181 -12.08 -29.39 4.65
CA LYS A 181 -10.88 -30.17 4.27
C LYS A 181 -9.62 -29.29 4.30
N VAL A 182 -9.39 -28.71 5.47
CA VAL A 182 -8.33 -27.75 5.75
C VAL A 182 -6.94 -28.40 5.69
N ASP A 183 -6.82 -29.63 6.18
CA ASP A 183 -5.53 -30.33 6.35
C ASP A 183 -4.89 -30.72 5.01
N GLU A 184 -5.68 -30.93 3.95
CA GLU A 184 -5.20 -31.22 2.60
C GLU A 184 -4.48 -30.03 1.93
N ILE A 185 -4.64 -28.81 2.46
CA ILE A 185 -3.93 -27.61 1.97
C ILE A 185 -2.48 -27.60 2.46
N HIS A 186 -2.22 -28.18 3.63
CA HIS A 186 -0.89 -28.21 4.24
C HIS A 186 0.08 -29.19 3.55
N SER A 187 -0.43 -30.26 2.96
CA SER A 187 0.37 -31.27 2.25
C SER A 187 0.79 -30.80 0.84
N ALA A 188 0.13 -29.78 0.30
CA ALA A 188 0.56 -29.06 -0.90
C ALA A 188 1.78 -28.18 -0.57
N ARG A 189 2.94 -28.80 -0.38
CA ARG A 189 4.24 -28.11 -0.48
C ARG A 189 4.29 -27.42 -1.85
N ASN A 190 4.02 -26.12 -1.91
CA ASN A 190 4.71 -25.10 -2.71
C ASN A 190 3.85 -23.86 -2.99
N LYS A 191 4.51 -22.69 -2.92
CA LYS A 191 4.16 -21.41 -3.59
C LYS A 191 3.02 -20.53 -3.07
N TRP A 192 2.74 -20.49 -1.76
CA TRP A 192 2.01 -19.37 -1.16
C TRP A 192 2.97 -18.30 -0.60
N SER A 193 3.85 -17.77 -1.47
CA SER A 193 4.88 -16.78 -1.11
C SER A 193 4.31 -15.38 -0.82
N TYR A 194 3.05 -15.13 -1.16
CA TYR A 194 2.38 -13.84 -0.92
C TYR A 194 1.86 -13.69 0.52
N GLN A 195 1.52 -14.80 1.19
CA GLN A 195 1.20 -14.80 2.63
C GLN A 195 2.37 -14.22 3.44
N LYS A 196 3.61 -14.49 3.02
CA LYS A 196 4.80 -13.94 3.70
C LYS A 196 5.00 -12.44 3.50
N ARG A 197 4.50 -11.87 2.40
CA ARG A 197 4.85 -10.50 1.98
C ARG A 197 3.80 -9.47 2.40
N MET A 198 2.51 -9.82 2.41
CA MET A 198 1.45 -8.90 2.83
C MET A 198 1.26 -8.79 4.34
N ASP A 199 1.54 -9.85 5.10
CA ASP A 199 1.54 -9.79 6.57
C ASP A 199 2.66 -8.86 7.12
N HIS A 200 3.66 -8.51 6.28
CA HIS A 200 4.70 -7.52 6.62
C HIS A 200 4.28 -6.07 6.36
N TYR A 201 3.19 -5.79 5.62
CA TYR A 201 2.79 -4.42 5.26
C TYR A 201 1.98 -3.71 6.35
N MET A 202 1.73 -4.40 7.47
CA MET A 202 0.67 -4.05 8.42
C MET A 202 1.17 -3.58 9.78
N ASP A 203 2.49 -3.44 9.93
CA ASP A 203 3.14 -2.99 11.16
C ASP A 203 3.22 -1.44 11.20
N ILE A 204 2.05 -0.79 11.10
CA ILE A 204 1.93 0.68 11.23
C ILE A 204 1.85 1.10 12.71
N ASP A 205 1.63 0.16 13.64
CA ASP A 205 1.75 0.46 15.07
C ASP A 205 3.16 0.12 15.56
N ARG A 206 3.89 1.16 15.99
CA ARG A 206 5.22 1.09 16.62
C ARG A 206 5.14 0.42 18.00
N SER A 207 4.74 -0.84 18.08
CA SER A 207 4.98 -1.64 19.29
C SER A 207 6.41 -2.19 19.24
N PRO A 208 7.27 -1.94 20.26
CA PRO A 208 8.66 -2.43 20.26
C PRO A 208 8.79 -3.96 20.36
N LEU A 209 7.68 -4.66 20.59
CA LEU A 209 7.64 -6.11 20.69
C LEU A 209 7.58 -6.69 19.27
N LYS A 210 8.76 -6.94 18.69
CA LYS A 210 8.93 -7.80 17.51
C LYS A 210 8.45 -9.23 17.82
N MET A 211 7.14 -9.45 17.90
CA MET A 211 6.60 -10.79 17.73
C MET A 211 6.76 -11.16 16.27
N ARG A 212 7.74 -12.02 15.96
CA ARG A 212 7.76 -12.72 14.67
C ARG A 212 6.44 -13.49 14.57
N PRO A 213 5.57 -13.22 13.58
CA PRO A 213 4.38 -14.03 13.38
C PRO A 213 4.85 -15.47 13.17
N ARG A 214 4.49 -16.40 14.06
CA ARG A 214 4.55 -17.81 13.72
C ARG A 214 3.60 -17.98 12.53
N TYR A 215 4.12 -18.46 11.41
CA TYR A 215 3.36 -18.82 10.23
C TYR A 215 2.51 -20.05 10.55
N GLU A 216 1.49 -19.87 11.38
CA GLU A 216 0.36 -20.78 11.40
C GLU A 216 -0.35 -20.62 10.06
N SER A 217 -0.61 -21.75 9.40
CA SER A 217 -1.44 -21.78 8.20
C SER A 217 -2.71 -21.00 8.44
N TRP A 218 -3.04 -20.11 7.52
CA TRP A 218 -4.18 -19.19 7.60
C TRP A 218 -5.52 -19.90 7.83
N LEU A 219 -5.64 -21.18 7.50
CA LEU A 219 -6.83 -21.97 7.79
C LEU A 219 -6.96 -22.32 9.28
N LEU A 220 -5.84 -22.48 10.00
CA LEU A 220 -5.83 -22.61 11.46
C LEU A 220 -6.36 -21.31 12.11
N GLN A 221 -6.09 -20.16 11.49
CA GLN A 221 -6.63 -18.89 11.96
C GLN A 221 -8.16 -18.80 11.79
N LEU A 222 -8.72 -19.38 10.72
CA LEU A 222 -10.18 -19.47 10.54
C LEU A 222 -10.84 -20.38 11.59
N GLN A 223 -10.12 -21.40 12.07
CA GLN A 223 -10.58 -22.28 13.14
C GLN A 223 -10.43 -21.67 14.54
N ALA A 224 -9.94 -20.43 14.67
CA ALA A 224 -9.81 -19.78 15.97
C ALA A 224 -11.18 -19.72 16.69
N PRO A 225 -11.24 -20.04 18.00
CA PRO A 225 -12.49 -20.08 18.75
C PRO A 225 -13.32 -18.78 18.67
N ARG A 226 -12.66 -17.63 18.53
CA ARG A 226 -13.31 -16.32 18.37
C ARG A 226 -14.26 -16.24 17.16
N PHE A 227 -14.04 -17.04 16.12
CA PHE A 227 -14.83 -17.03 14.90
C PHE A 227 -15.98 -18.05 14.92
N ALA A 228 -16.11 -18.87 15.97
CA ALA A 228 -17.10 -19.94 16.06
C ALA A 228 -18.53 -19.48 15.71
N GLN A 229 -18.95 -18.33 16.24
CA GLN A 229 -20.29 -17.78 16.02
C GLN A 229 -20.48 -17.15 14.64
N SER A 230 -19.39 -16.75 13.96
CA SER A 230 -19.43 -16.09 12.66
C SER A 230 -19.42 -17.07 11.48
N TRP A 231 -19.11 -18.34 11.72
CA TRP A 231 -19.03 -19.38 10.69
C TRP A 231 -20.30 -19.55 9.82
N PRO A 232 -21.53 -19.57 10.39
CA PRO A 232 -22.74 -19.65 9.58
C PRO A 232 -22.87 -18.47 8.60
N LYS A 233 -22.61 -17.25 9.08
CA LYS A 233 -22.65 -16.04 8.25
C LYS A 233 -21.55 -16.05 7.19
N PHE A 234 -20.33 -16.41 7.57
CA PHE A 234 -19.20 -16.55 6.66
C PHE A 234 -19.50 -17.56 5.53
N ARG A 235 -20.03 -18.75 5.86
CA ARG A 235 -20.42 -19.76 4.86
C ARG A 235 -21.49 -19.24 3.90
N GLN A 236 -22.52 -18.56 4.43
CA GLN A 236 -23.57 -17.96 3.61
C GLN A 236 -23.00 -16.93 2.63
N MET A 237 -22.15 -16.02 3.11
CA MET A 237 -21.52 -15.01 2.27
C MET A 237 -20.63 -15.65 1.21
N LEU A 238 -19.83 -16.65 1.58
CA LEU A 238 -18.89 -17.31 0.69
C LEU A 238 -19.60 -18.12 -0.41
N GLN A 239 -20.67 -18.82 -0.05
CA GLN A 239 -21.51 -19.55 -1.02
C GLN A 239 -22.18 -18.59 -2.01
N GLY A 240 -22.74 -17.48 -1.51
CA GLY A 240 -23.34 -16.45 -2.35
C GLY A 240 -22.32 -15.84 -3.31
N TRP A 241 -21.17 -15.40 -2.79
CA TRP A 241 -20.11 -14.81 -3.58
C TRP A 241 -19.58 -15.78 -4.65
N ASN A 242 -19.36 -17.05 -4.30
CA ASN A 242 -18.91 -18.06 -5.26
C ASN A 242 -19.94 -18.35 -6.36
N ARG A 243 -21.25 -18.29 -6.05
CA ARG A 243 -22.32 -18.52 -7.03
C ARG A 243 -22.39 -17.41 -8.08
N TYR A 244 -22.16 -16.16 -7.69
CA TYR A 244 -22.26 -14.99 -8.57
C TYR A 244 -20.92 -14.57 -9.19
N ARG A 245 -19.85 -15.33 -8.96
CA ARG A 245 -18.52 -15.06 -9.51
C ARG A 245 -18.39 -15.51 -10.98
N HIS A 246 -19.19 -14.90 -11.83
CA HIS A 246 -19.09 -15.00 -13.28
C HIS A 246 -19.15 -13.59 -13.87
N TYR A 247 -18.72 -13.46 -15.12
CA TYR A 247 -18.85 -12.21 -15.85
C TYR A 247 -20.33 -11.97 -16.16
N ASP A 248 -20.84 -10.81 -15.74
CA ASP A 248 -22.18 -10.34 -16.03
C ASP A 248 -22.15 -8.81 -16.12
N PRO A 249 -22.29 -8.23 -17.33
CA PRO A 249 -22.18 -6.79 -17.57
C PRO A 249 -23.34 -6.01 -16.93
N THR A 250 -24.46 -6.66 -16.58
CA THR A 250 -25.62 -5.99 -15.99
C THR A 250 -25.38 -5.51 -14.55
N VAL A 251 -24.28 -5.95 -13.90
CA VAL A 251 -23.90 -5.55 -12.54
C VAL A 251 -23.93 -4.03 -12.35
N MET A 252 -23.53 -3.26 -13.36
CA MET A 252 -23.50 -1.79 -13.27
C MET A 252 -24.89 -1.19 -13.05
N LYS A 253 -25.95 -1.80 -13.58
CA LYS A 253 -27.35 -1.39 -13.37
C LYS A 253 -27.82 -1.73 -11.96
N ASP A 254 -27.33 -2.83 -11.41
CA ASP A 254 -27.71 -3.33 -10.09
C ASP A 254 -27.04 -2.55 -8.95
N LEU A 255 -25.97 -1.78 -9.21
CA LEU A 255 -25.19 -1.09 -8.18
C LEU A 255 -26.01 -0.09 -7.35
N VAL A 256 -27.04 0.53 -7.93
CA VAL A 256 -27.95 1.39 -7.16
C VAL A 256 -28.66 0.56 -6.07
N GLN A 257 -29.23 -0.57 -6.46
CA GLN A 257 -29.93 -1.45 -5.51
C GLN A 257 -28.98 -2.09 -4.49
N MET A 258 -27.80 -2.54 -4.94
CA MET A 258 -26.87 -3.29 -4.10
C MET A 258 -26.01 -2.42 -3.19
N VAL A 259 -25.71 -1.18 -3.60
CA VAL A 259 -24.80 -0.29 -2.89
C VAL A 259 -25.54 0.95 -2.40
N LYS A 260 -26.12 1.76 -3.28
CA LYS A 260 -26.75 3.03 -2.89
C LYS A 260 -27.90 2.82 -1.88
N ASN A 261 -28.81 1.89 -2.14
CA ASN A 261 -29.99 1.71 -1.29
C ASN A 261 -29.64 1.36 0.17
N PRO A 262 -28.74 0.39 0.46
CA PRO A 262 -28.27 0.17 1.82
C PRO A 262 -27.62 1.39 2.50
N LEU A 263 -26.88 2.21 1.73
CA LEU A 263 -26.23 3.41 2.25
C LEU A 263 -27.24 4.50 2.61
N ASP A 264 -28.25 4.70 1.77
CA ASP A 264 -29.31 5.68 1.99
C ASP A 264 -30.24 5.27 3.14
N GLN A 265 -30.51 3.98 3.29
CA GLN A 265 -31.27 3.45 4.43
C GLN A 265 -30.57 3.78 5.75
N PHE A 266 -29.26 3.56 5.83
CA PHE A 266 -28.47 3.95 7.01
C PHE A 266 -28.48 5.47 7.23
N SER A 267 -28.28 6.26 6.17
CA SER A 267 -28.24 7.71 6.26
C SER A 267 -29.58 8.32 6.70
N SER A 268 -30.69 7.74 6.23
CA SER A 268 -32.05 8.15 6.59
C SER A 268 -32.41 7.80 8.03
N GLN A 269 -31.94 6.66 8.54
CA GLN A 269 -32.11 6.32 9.96
C GLN A 269 -31.38 7.31 10.88
N LYS A 270 -30.24 7.86 10.43
CA LYS A 270 -29.43 8.79 11.22
C LYS A 270 -29.93 10.25 11.16
N SER A 271 -30.51 10.66 10.04
CA SER A 271 -30.77 12.08 9.73
C SER A 271 -32.26 12.43 9.53
N GLY A 272 -33.17 11.46 9.70
CA GLY A 272 -34.58 11.57 9.32
C GLY A 272 -34.82 11.17 7.85
N PRO A 273 -36.08 11.02 7.39
CA PRO A 273 -36.35 10.64 6.00
C PRO A 273 -35.77 11.69 5.04
N VAL A 274 -34.73 11.32 4.31
CA VAL A 274 -34.00 12.24 3.42
C VAL A 274 -34.60 12.26 2.01
N HIS A 275 -35.37 11.24 1.61
CA HIS A 275 -35.77 11.05 0.21
C HIS A 275 -37.15 10.43 0.02
N SER A 276 -37.80 10.79 -1.09
CA SER A 276 -39.03 10.15 -1.58
C SER A 276 -38.73 8.76 -2.18
N LEU A 277 -39.75 7.89 -2.31
CA LEU A 277 -39.60 6.54 -2.87
C LEU A 277 -39.03 6.55 -4.31
N GLU A 278 -39.27 7.61 -5.09
CA GLU A 278 -38.74 7.78 -6.45
C GLU A 278 -37.24 8.17 -6.46
N GLU A 279 -36.77 8.92 -5.45
CA GLU A 279 -35.34 9.27 -5.30
C GLU A 279 -34.48 8.09 -4.81
N GLY A 280 -35.09 7.10 -4.15
CA GLY A 280 -34.41 5.87 -3.75
C GLY A 280 -33.90 5.05 -4.93
N ALA A 281 -34.56 5.10 -6.08
CA ALA A 281 -34.17 4.38 -7.30
C ALA A 281 -33.19 5.14 -8.20
N ALA A 282 -32.97 6.44 -7.96
CA ALA A 282 -32.09 7.27 -8.78
C ALA A 282 -30.63 7.20 -8.30
N ARG A 283 -29.68 7.42 -9.22
CA ARG A 283 -28.25 7.64 -8.90
C ARG A 283 -28.05 8.97 -8.16
N TYR A 284 -26.99 9.06 -7.36
CA TYR A 284 -26.55 10.32 -6.76
C TYR A 284 -26.24 11.36 -7.86
N LYS A 285 -26.53 12.64 -7.62
CA LYS A 285 -26.30 13.72 -8.60
C LYS A 285 -24.81 13.89 -8.89
N THR A 286 -24.00 13.93 -7.83
CA THR A 286 -22.55 14.15 -7.91
C THR A 286 -21.80 13.29 -6.91
N CYS A 287 -20.71 12.69 -7.35
CA CYS A 287 -19.82 11.92 -6.50
C CYS A 287 -18.39 12.40 -6.62
N ALA A 288 -17.72 12.64 -5.49
CA ALA A 288 -16.28 12.82 -5.43
C ALA A 288 -15.63 11.48 -5.04
N VAL A 289 -14.72 10.98 -5.87
CA VAL A 289 -13.83 9.88 -5.51
C VAL A 289 -12.47 10.48 -5.16
N VAL A 290 -12.06 10.32 -3.91
CA VAL A 290 -10.83 10.94 -3.38
C VAL A 290 -9.73 9.90 -3.24
N GLY A 291 -8.82 9.90 -4.21
CA GLY A 291 -7.58 9.16 -4.19
C GLY A 291 -6.60 9.65 -3.14
N ASN A 292 -5.55 8.88 -2.90
CA ASN A 292 -4.58 9.16 -1.83
C ASN A 292 -3.32 9.88 -2.33
N SER A 293 -3.23 10.21 -3.62
CA SER A 293 -2.00 10.74 -4.22
C SER A 293 -1.54 12.04 -3.57
N GLY A 294 -0.22 12.19 -3.42
CA GLY A 294 0.41 13.40 -2.89
C GLY A 294 0.17 14.65 -3.72
N ILE A 295 -0.30 14.50 -4.96
CA ILE A 295 -0.63 15.62 -5.86
C ILE A 295 -1.71 16.55 -5.29
N LEU A 296 -2.60 16.00 -4.44
CA LEU A 296 -3.66 16.78 -3.78
C LEU A 296 -3.13 17.94 -2.94
N LEU A 297 -1.87 17.87 -2.47
CA LEU A 297 -1.27 18.94 -1.67
C LEU A 297 -0.87 20.17 -2.49
N ASN A 298 -1.04 20.15 -3.81
CA ASN A 298 -0.69 21.27 -4.69
C ASN A 298 -1.80 22.31 -4.79
N ARG A 299 -3.06 21.96 -4.47
CA ARG A 299 -4.23 22.85 -4.61
C ARG A 299 -5.28 22.55 -3.54
N SER A 300 -5.93 23.60 -3.06
CA SER A 300 -6.96 23.51 -2.02
C SER A 300 -8.30 23.04 -2.62
N PHE A 301 -8.48 21.72 -2.76
CA PHE A 301 -9.71 21.13 -3.29
C PHE A 301 -10.78 20.86 -2.23
N GLY A 302 -10.50 21.08 -0.94
CA GLY A 302 -11.33 20.57 0.14
C GLY A 302 -12.80 21.02 0.09
N HIS A 303 -13.04 22.31 -0.17
CA HIS A 303 -14.41 22.82 -0.35
C HIS A 303 -15.12 22.23 -1.58
N LEU A 304 -14.40 22.03 -2.68
CA LEU A 304 -14.97 21.44 -3.88
C LEU A 304 -15.33 19.97 -3.65
N ILE A 305 -14.45 19.19 -2.99
CA ILE A 305 -14.73 17.81 -2.59
C ILE A 305 -15.98 17.74 -1.73
N ASP A 306 -16.06 18.56 -0.66
CA ASP A 306 -17.16 18.53 0.30
C ASP A 306 -18.50 19.01 -0.30
N SER A 307 -18.49 19.72 -1.44
CA SER A 307 -19.70 20.16 -2.15
C SER A 307 -20.46 19.02 -2.85
N HIS A 308 -19.85 17.85 -3.01
CA HIS A 308 -20.48 16.69 -3.66
C HIS A 308 -21.51 16.02 -2.75
N GLU A 309 -22.52 15.40 -3.35
CA GLU A 309 -23.56 14.65 -2.61
C GLU A 309 -22.95 13.44 -1.88
N MET A 310 -22.15 12.65 -2.60
CA MET A 310 -21.44 11.47 -2.10
C MET A 310 -19.93 11.69 -2.18
N VAL A 311 -19.21 11.47 -1.08
CA VAL A 311 -17.74 11.49 -1.04
C VAL A 311 -17.21 10.11 -0.68
N ILE A 312 -16.52 9.47 -1.63
CA ILE A 312 -15.91 8.15 -1.48
C ILE A 312 -14.42 8.32 -1.19
N ARG A 313 -13.97 7.85 -0.03
CA ARG A 313 -12.54 7.87 0.36
C ARG A 313 -11.95 6.47 0.37
N LEU A 314 -10.68 6.38 -0.03
CA LEU A 314 -9.99 5.11 -0.21
C LEU A 314 -9.16 4.73 1.01
N ASN A 315 -9.31 3.48 1.44
CA ASN A 315 -8.50 2.87 2.47
C ASN A 315 -8.53 3.69 3.77
N ASN A 316 -7.44 3.71 4.54
CA ASN A 316 -7.34 4.46 5.79
C ASN A 316 -6.53 5.75 5.64
N ALA A 317 -6.89 6.58 4.65
CA ALA A 317 -6.24 7.87 4.44
C ALA A 317 -6.55 8.83 5.58
N ARG A 318 -5.55 9.61 6.01
CA ARG A 318 -5.72 10.57 7.11
C ARG A 318 -6.29 11.87 6.59
N VAL A 319 -7.50 12.24 6.99
CA VAL A 319 -8.09 13.55 6.67
C VAL A 319 -7.58 14.65 7.61
N HIS A 320 -7.46 14.37 8.91
CA HIS A 320 -7.10 15.38 9.90
C HIS A 320 -5.74 16.04 9.61
N GLY A 321 -5.74 17.36 9.46
CA GLY A 321 -4.59 18.20 9.10
C GLY A 321 -4.39 18.38 7.60
N PHE A 322 -5.31 17.88 6.77
CA PHE A 322 -5.28 17.98 5.31
C PHE A 322 -6.62 18.48 4.73
N GLU A 323 -7.57 18.88 5.57
CA GLU A 323 -8.95 19.23 5.20
C GLU A 323 -9.01 20.29 4.11
N GLU A 324 -8.09 21.26 4.12
CA GLU A 324 -7.98 22.29 3.07
C GLU A 324 -7.81 21.67 1.67
N PHE A 325 -7.04 20.58 1.57
CA PHE A 325 -6.67 19.93 0.32
C PHE A 325 -7.62 18.80 -0.04
N VAL A 326 -8.07 18.02 0.96
CA VAL A 326 -8.79 16.76 0.72
C VAL A 326 -10.23 16.78 1.22
N GLY A 327 -10.69 17.87 1.81
CA GLY A 327 -12.03 18.00 2.37
C GLY A 327 -12.20 17.29 3.71
N SER A 328 -13.32 17.49 4.36
CA SER A 328 -13.68 16.91 5.66
C SER A 328 -14.82 15.88 5.55
N LYS A 329 -15.67 15.97 4.52
CA LYS A 329 -16.81 15.08 4.31
C LYS A 329 -16.35 13.70 3.88
N THR A 330 -17.00 12.67 4.44
CA THR A 330 -16.89 11.29 3.96
C THR A 330 -18.27 10.67 4.04
N SER A 331 -18.74 10.13 2.92
CA SER A 331 -20.03 9.42 2.85
C SER A 331 -19.83 7.90 2.79
N LEU A 332 -18.74 7.44 2.15
CA LEU A 332 -18.41 6.02 2.00
C LEU A 332 -16.90 5.79 2.15
N SER A 333 -16.53 4.82 2.98
CA SER A 333 -15.15 4.33 3.10
C SER A 333 -14.96 3.08 2.23
N PHE A 334 -14.24 3.21 1.11
CA PHE A 334 -13.93 2.10 0.21
C PHE A 334 -12.57 1.50 0.55
N VAL A 335 -12.53 0.27 1.07
CA VAL A 335 -11.36 -0.30 1.75
C VAL A 335 -10.89 -1.60 1.08
N ASN A 336 -9.58 -1.75 0.92
CA ASN A 336 -8.99 -3.04 0.57
C ASN A 336 -9.15 -4.06 1.71
N SER A 337 -9.59 -5.29 1.42
CA SER A 337 -9.78 -6.32 2.45
C SER A 337 -8.53 -6.64 3.30
N ASN A 338 -7.30 -6.47 2.80
CA ASN A 338 -6.09 -6.60 3.63
C ASN A 338 -6.06 -5.53 4.73
N ILE A 339 -6.46 -4.29 4.41
CA ILE A 339 -6.54 -3.19 5.39
C ILE A 339 -7.65 -3.48 6.40
N TYR A 340 -8.79 -3.97 5.93
CA TYR A 340 -9.90 -4.36 6.81
C TYR A 340 -9.51 -5.54 7.72
N HIS A 341 -8.75 -6.52 7.21
CA HIS A 341 -8.17 -7.61 7.99
C HIS A 341 -7.21 -7.07 9.08
N ALA A 342 -6.51 -5.96 8.84
CA ALA A 342 -5.72 -5.28 9.87
C ALA A 342 -6.60 -4.79 11.01
N CYS A 343 -7.69 -4.11 10.63
CA CYS A 343 -8.64 -3.55 11.54
C CYS A 343 -9.34 -4.61 12.38
N SER A 344 -9.65 -5.78 11.81
CA SER A 344 -10.36 -6.86 12.50
C SER A 344 -9.59 -7.43 13.71
N ARG A 345 -8.27 -7.22 13.72
CA ARG A 345 -7.37 -7.62 14.82
C ARG A 345 -7.32 -6.59 15.95
N ARG A 346 -7.88 -5.39 15.75
CA ARG A 346 -7.95 -4.33 16.76
C ARG A 346 -9.14 -4.55 17.69
N LEU A 347 -9.08 -3.93 18.87
CA LEU A 347 -10.19 -3.93 19.82
C LEU A 347 -11.46 -3.39 19.14
N LYS A 348 -12.58 -4.11 19.28
CA LYS A 348 -13.88 -3.78 18.66
C LYS A 348 -13.83 -3.60 17.13
N CYS A 349 -12.87 -4.21 16.45
CA CYS A 349 -12.73 -4.12 14.99
C CYS A 349 -12.59 -2.68 14.45
N PHE A 350 -11.94 -1.78 15.19
CA PHE A 350 -11.83 -0.37 14.81
C PHE A 350 -11.23 -0.18 13.40
N CYS A 351 -12.06 0.25 12.45
CA CYS A 351 -11.69 0.50 11.05
C CYS A 351 -12.29 1.79 10.45
N HIS A 352 -12.59 2.78 11.29
CA HIS A 352 -13.35 3.96 10.89
C HIS A 352 -12.53 5.25 11.05
N PRO A 353 -11.48 5.46 10.22
CA PRO A 353 -10.66 6.68 10.27
C PRO A 353 -11.44 7.94 9.87
N TYR A 354 -12.62 7.77 9.25
CA TYR A 354 -13.51 8.84 8.81
C TYR A 354 -14.76 8.99 9.69
N GLY A 355 -14.76 8.38 10.89
CA GLY A 355 -15.96 8.31 11.75
C GLY A 355 -16.93 7.21 11.31
N GLU A 356 -18.13 7.20 11.89
CA GLU A 356 -19.16 6.18 11.67
C GLU A 356 -19.84 6.32 10.31
N VAL A 357 -19.09 6.03 9.25
CA VAL A 357 -19.55 5.98 7.86
C VAL A 357 -19.60 4.53 7.38
N PRO A 358 -20.48 4.20 6.43
CA PRO A 358 -20.49 2.90 5.79
C PRO A 358 -19.12 2.51 5.22
N ILE A 359 -18.81 1.21 5.30
CA ILE A 359 -17.60 0.63 4.73
C ILE A 359 -18.02 -0.31 3.61
N ILE A 360 -17.36 -0.22 2.45
CA ILE A 360 -17.40 -1.27 1.44
C ILE A 360 -16.00 -1.81 1.24
N THR A 361 -15.87 -3.14 1.24
CA THR A 361 -14.59 -3.82 1.03
C THR A 361 -14.63 -4.71 -0.18
N TYR A 362 -13.61 -4.60 -1.02
CA TYR A 362 -13.34 -5.61 -2.06
C TYR A 362 -12.36 -6.64 -1.54
N LEU A 363 -12.48 -7.86 -2.06
CA LEU A 363 -11.74 -9.01 -1.55
C LEU A 363 -10.49 -9.25 -2.39
N CYS A 364 -9.34 -9.13 -1.75
CA CYS A 364 -8.07 -9.63 -2.29
C CYS A 364 -7.91 -11.12 -2.00
N GLN A 365 -8.54 -11.60 -0.92
CA GLN A 365 -8.48 -12.99 -0.49
C GLN A 365 -9.82 -13.37 0.12
N VAL A 366 -10.38 -14.51 -0.31
CA VAL A 366 -11.73 -14.95 0.07
C VAL A 366 -11.90 -15.17 1.57
N GLN A 367 -10.83 -15.51 2.29
CA GLN A 367 -10.86 -15.69 3.73
C GLN A 367 -11.07 -14.39 4.52
N HIS A 368 -10.76 -13.21 3.95
CA HIS A 368 -11.05 -11.93 4.61
C HIS A 368 -12.56 -11.69 4.77
N MET A 369 -13.39 -12.47 4.07
CA MET A 369 -14.83 -12.46 4.29
C MET A 369 -15.20 -12.92 5.71
N MET A 370 -14.34 -13.71 6.38
CA MET A 370 -14.52 -14.03 7.81
C MET A 370 -14.39 -12.79 8.68
N ASP A 371 -13.46 -11.87 8.36
CA ASP A 371 -13.33 -10.61 9.08
C ASP A 371 -14.61 -9.78 8.95
N VAL A 372 -15.25 -9.77 7.78
CA VAL A 372 -16.52 -9.07 7.59
C VAL A 372 -17.64 -9.74 8.38
N ALA A 373 -17.75 -11.07 8.33
CA ALA A 373 -18.74 -11.82 9.11
C ALA A 373 -18.56 -11.64 10.62
N TYR A 374 -17.33 -11.50 11.09
CA TYR A 374 -16.98 -11.32 12.50
C TYR A 374 -17.13 -9.88 12.98
N CYS A 375 -16.62 -8.92 12.22
CA CYS A 375 -16.59 -7.53 12.62
C CYS A 375 -17.83 -6.74 12.23
N GLY A 376 -18.54 -7.12 11.15
CA GLY A 376 -19.72 -6.41 10.66
C GLY A 376 -20.73 -6.07 11.76
N PRO A 377 -21.13 -7.03 12.63
CA PRO A 377 -22.04 -6.76 13.74
C PRO A 377 -21.53 -5.77 14.81
N ASN A 378 -20.22 -5.52 14.87
CA ASN A 378 -19.61 -4.56 15.80
C ASN A 378 -19.61 -3.13 15.25
N HIS A 379 -19.93 -2.94 13.97
CA HIS A 379 -20.02 -1.60 13.36
C HIS A 379 -21.46 -1.09 13.41
N GLN A 380 -21.62 0.19 13.75
CA GLN A 380 -22.93 0.86 13.67
C GLN A 380 -23.35 1.12 12.23
N ALA A 381 -22.39 1.48 11.37
CA ALA A 381 -22.62 1.65 9.95
C ALA A 381 -22.45 0.32 9.19
N PRO A 382 -23.17 0.10 8.08
CA PRO A 382 -23.08 -1.14 7.34
C PRO A 382 -21.67 -1.39 6.79
N VAL A 383 -21.24 -2.66 6.85
CA VAL A 383 -20.03 -3.16 6.20
C VAL A 383 -20.45 -4.08 5.06
N LEU A 384 -20.21 -3.64 3.83
CA LEU A 384 -20.58 -4.34 2.60
C LEU A 384 -19.34 -4.99 1.96
N VAL A 385 -19.55 -6.09 1.25
CA VAL A 385 -18.56 -6.69 0.35
C VAL A 385 -18.97 -6.38 -1.09
N THR A 386 -18.01 -6.06 -1.96
CA THR A 386 -18.30 -5.83 -3.38
C THR A 386 -18.92 -7.07 -4.04
N ASP A 387 -19.80 -6.84 -5.02
CA ASP A 387 -20.37 -7.90 -5.84
C ASP A 387 -19.25 -8.53 -6.71
N PRO A 388 -19.11 -9.87 -6.75
CA PRO A 388 -18.06 -10.53 -7.54
C PRO A 388 -18.16 -10.27 -9.05
N ARG A 389 -19.34 -9.91 -9.58
CA ARG A 389 -19.51 -9.50 -10.98
C ARG A 389 -18.81 -8.16 -11.25
N LEU A 390 -18.84 -7.24 -10.28
CA LEU A 390 -18.10 -5.98 -10.34
C LEU A 390 -16.59 -6.23 -10.27
N ASP A 391 -16.16 -7.16 -9.40
CA ASP A 391 -14.76 -7.57 -9.32
C ASP A 391 -14.27 -8.13 -10.69
N ASN A 392 -15.09 -8.96 -11.34
CA ASN A 392 -14.78 -9.53 -12.66
C ASN A 392 -14.70 -8.46 -13.75
N LEU A 393 -15.68 -7.54 -13.81
CA LEU A 393 -15.66 -6.41 -14.74
C LEU A 393 -14.39 -5.56 -14.54
N CYS A 394 -14.05 -5.22 -13.29
CA CYS A 394 -12.87 -4.41 -13.00
C CYS A 394 -11.57 -5.12 -13.40
N TYR A 395 -11.47 -6.43 -13.16
CA TYR A 395 -10.33 -7.24 -13.59
C TYR A 395 -10.17 -7.21 -15.12
N ARG A 396 -11.25 -7.45 -15.86
CA ARG A 396 -11.23 -7.45 -17.32
C ARG A 396 -10.84 -6.10 -17.91
N LEU A 397 -11.40 -5.01 -17.38
CA LEU A 397 -11.06 -3.64 -17.79
C LEU A 397 -9.56 -3.37 -17.62
N VAL A 398 -9.03 -3.53 -16.40
CA VAL A 398 -7.63 -3.21 -16.13
C VAL A 398 -6.68 -4.15 -16.87
N LYS A 399 -7.03 -5.44 -17.02
CA LYS A 399 -6.22 -6.40 -17.78
C LYS A 399 -6.16 -6.03 -19.25
N TRP A 400 -7.28 -5.61 -19.85
CA TRP A 400 -7.28 -5.20 -21.25
C TRP A 400 -6.34 -4.00 -21.49
N TYR A 401 -6.42 -2.95 -20.67
CA TYR A 401 -5.52 -1.80 -20.76
C TYR A 401 -4.06 -2.20 -20.52
N SER A 402 -3.80 -3.09 -19.56
CA SER A 402 -2.46 -3.58 -19.25
C SER A 402 -1.85 -4.37 -20.41
N VAL A 403 -2.60 -5.31 -20.99
CA VAL A 403 -2.15 -6.14 -22.10
C VAL A 403 -1.94 -5.28 -23.35
N LYS A 404 -2.88 -4.39 -23.67
CA LYS A 404 -2.76 -3.44 -24.79
C LYS A 404 -1.52 -2.58 -24.65
N ASN A 405 -1.36 -1.90 -23.51
CA ASN A 405 -0.20 -1.05 -23.23
C ASN A 405 1.12 -1.85 -23.29
N PHE A 406 1.14 -3.07 -22.75
CA PHE A 406 2.32 -3.94 -22.80
C PHE A 406 2.74 -4.27 -24.24
N VAL A 407 1.79 -4.70 -25.08
CA VAL A 407 2.08 -5.02 -26.48
C VAL A 407 2.54 -3.77 -27.24
N GLU A 408 1.82 -2.66 -27.11
CA GLU A 408 2.11 -1.42 -27.84
C GLU A 408 3.45 -0.80 -27.44
N THR A 409 3.82 -0.84 -26.16
CA THR A 409 5.05 -0.21 -25.68
C THR A 409 6.29 -1.10 -25.76
N THR A 410 6.13 -2.43 -25.69
CA THR A 410 7.28 -3.35 -25.68
C THR A 410 7.48 -4.11 -26.98
N GLY A 411 6.45 -4.18 -27.84
CA GLY A 411 6.46 -5.03 -29.04
C GLY A 411 6.42 -6.54 -28.76
N ASN A 412 6.32 -6.94 -27.48
CA ASN A 412 6.24 -8.35 -27.12
C ASN A 412 4.85 -8.92 -27.40
N PRO A 413 4.74 -10.23 -27.67
CA PRO A 413 3.46 -10.90 -27.88
C PRO A 413 2.63 -10.99 -26.57
N MET A 414 1.31 -10.97 -26.68
CA MET A 414 0.36 -10.97 -25.55
C MET A 414 0.57 -12.14 -24.58
N GLU A 415 0.94 -13.31 -25.11
CA GLU A 415 1.16 -14.54 -24.34
C GLU A 415 2.29 -14.39 -23.32
N SER A 416 3.22 -13.45 -23.56
CA SER A 416 4.31 -13.14 -22.64
C SER A 416 3.90 -12.19 -21.51
N TRP A 417 2.73 -11.53 -21.60
CA TRP A 417 2.24 -10.58 -20.60
C TRP A 417 2.24 -11.18 -19.20
N ALA A 418 1.78 -12.44 -19.08
CA ALA A 418 1.59 -13.09 -17.80
C ALA A 418 2.88 -13.27 -17.00
N LYS A 419 4.00 -13.48 -17.70
CA LYS A 419 5.34 -13.60 -17.08
C LYS A 419 5.86 -12.26 -16.58
N HIS A 420 5.48 -11.17 -17.23
CA HIS A 420 5.95 -9.81 -16.90
C HIS A 420 5.09 -9.14 -15.82
N HIS A 421 3.83 -9.53 -15.69
CA HIS A 421 2.87 -8.91 -14.77
C HIS A 421 2.48 -9.81 -13.59
N ASP A 422 3.19 -10.93 -13.40
CA ASP A 422 2.93 -11.92 -12.35
C ASP A 422 1.43 -12.29 -12.30
N ALA A 423 0.89 -12.77 -13.43
CA ALA A 423 -0.56 -12.81 -13.70
C ALA A 423 -1.42 -13.46 -12.62
N GLY A 424 -0.88 -14.40 -11.84
CA GLY A 424 -1.59 -15.02 -10.72
C GLY A 424 -1.87 -14.07 -9.54
N TYR A 425 -1.23 -12.90 -9.51
CA TYR A 425 -1.37 -11.86 -8.49
C TYR A 425 -1.77 -10.49 -9.06
N PHE A 426 -2.02 -10.43 -10.37
CA PHE A 426 -2.44 -9.20 -11.04
C PHE A 426 -3.80 -8.75 -10.49
N HIS A 427 -3.88 -7.51 -10.02
CA HIS A 427 -5.09 -6.96 -9.40
C HIS A 427 -5.14 -5.43 -9.59
N TYR A 428 -6.34 -4.88 -9.78
CA TYR A 428 -6.59 -3.43 -9.81
C TYR A 428 -6.39 -2.77 -8.43
N SER A 429 -6.12 -1.47 -8.41
CA SER A 429 -6.04 -0.69 -7.17
C SER A 429 -7.41 -0.44 -6.55
N SER A 430 -7.44 -0.09 -5.26
CA SER A 430 -8.70 0.29 -4.59
C SER A 430 -9.35 1.50 -5.26
N GLY A 431 -8.55 2.41 -5.83
CA GLY A 431 -9.05 3.59 -6.54
C GLY A 431 -9.76 3.23 -7.84
N PHE A 432 -9.22 2.27 -8.58
CA PHE A 432 -9.83 1.81 -9.83
C PHE A 432 -11.26 1.31 -9.61
N GLN A 433 -11.46 0.38 -8.68
CA GLN A 433 -12.79 -0.16 -8.44
C GLN A 433 -13.73 0.85 -7.79
N ALA A 434 -13.23 1.76 -6.94
CA ALA A 434 -14.05 2.84 -6.40
C ALA A 434 -14.54 3.79 -7.51
N VAL A 435 -13.72 4.08 -8.52
CA VAL A 435 -14.13 4.86 -9.70
C VAL A 435 -15.20 4.09 -10.48
N VAL A 436 -14.98 2.82 -10.81
CA VAL A 436 -15.99 2.01 -11.54
C VAL A 436 -17.29 1.91 -10.75
N LEU A 437 -17.23 1.72 -9.44
CA LEU A 437 -18.41 1.73 -8.57
C LEU A 437 -19.15 3.07 -8.63
N ALA A 438 -18.42 4.21 -8.59
CA ALA A 438 -19.01 5.53 -8.72
C ALA A 438 -19.72 5.74 -10.07
N LEU A 439 -19.20 5.17 -11.16
CA LEU A 439 -19.88 5.22 -12.47
C LEU A 439 -21.28 4.56 -12.42
N GLY A 440 -21.45 3.53 -11.58
CA GLY A 440 -22.71 2.81 -11.40
C GLY A 440 -23.76 3.54 -10.55
N ILE A 441 -23.32 4.34 -9.57
CA ILE A 441 -24.21 4.92 -8.57
C ILE A 441 -24.36 6.45 -8.69
N CYS A 442 -23.70 7.09 -9.65
CA CYS A 442 -23.67 8.55 -9.79
C CYS A 442 -24.00 9.04 -11.22
N ASN A 443 -24.53 10.26 -11.34
CA ASN A 443 -24.80 10.94 -12.62
C ASN A 443 -23.62 11.82 -13.09
N LYS A 444 -22.74 12.24 -12.18
CA LYS A 444 -21.46 12.89 -12.44
C LYS A 444 -20.41 12.37 -11.44
N VAL A 445 -19.19 12.13 -11.91
CA VAL A 445 -18.07 11.67 -11.07
C VAL A 445 -16.89 12.61 -11.20
N ASP A 446 -16.44 13.18 -10.08
CA ASP A 446 -15.23 13.99 -10.02
C ASP A 446 -14.15 13.20 -9.25
N MET A 447 -13.00 13.01 -9.89
CA MET A 447 -11.87 12.24 -9.38
C MET A 447 -10.80 13.19 -8.83
N PHE A 448 -10.43 13.04 -7.57
CA PHE A 448 -9.43 13.89 -6.90
C PHE A 448 -8.21 13.05 -6.53
N GLY A 449 -7.01 13.47 -6.89
CA GLY A 449 -5.80 12.78 -6.43
C GLY A 449 -5.55 11.45 -7.12
N PHE A 450 -5.91 11.36 -8.40
CA PHE A 450 -5.59 10.25 -9.28
C PHE A 450 -4.45 10.62 -10.23
N GLY A 451 -3.52 9.70 -10.44
CA GLY A 451 -2.31 9.94 -11.21
C GLY A 451 -1.08 10.23 -10.35
N LYS A 452 0.04 10.42 -11.05
CA LYS A 452 1.36 10.58 -10.46
C LYS A 452 2.07 11.83 -10.97
N SER A 453 2.79 12.49 -10.06
CA SER A 453 3.81 13.50 -10.38
C SER A 453 5.15 13.07 -9.79
N LEU A 454 6.26 13.37 -10.48
CA LEU A 454 7.62 13.08 -10.03
C LEU A 454 7.96 13.74 -8.70
N GLN A 455 7.36 14.90 -8.43
CA GLN A 455 7.60 15.68 -7.22
C GLN A 455 6.66 15.27 -6.07
N ALA A 456 5.57 14.57 -6.37
CA ALA A 456 4.57 14.18 -5.39
C ALA A 456 4.89 12.83 -4.75
N LYS A 457 4.61 12.72 -3.45
CA LYS A 457 4.56 11.43 -2.76
C LYS A 457 3.46 10.55 -3.35
N HIS A 458 3.57 9.24 -3.14
CA HIS A 458 2.49 8.31 -3.51
C HIS A 458 1.27 8.51 -2.62
N HIS A 459 1.46 8.79 -1.33
CA HIS A 459 0.37 9.18 -0.44
C HIS A 459 0.59 10.59 0.11
N TYR A 460 -0.46 11.42 0.15
CA TYR A 460 -0.37 12.76 0.77
C TYR A 460 -0.12 12.67 2.29
N HIS A 461 -0.57 11.60 2.94
CA HIS A 461 -0.53 11.43 4.39
C HIS A 461 0.58 10.48 4.90
N THR A 462 1.45 9.97 4.03
CA THR A 462 2.60 9.13 4.44
C THR A 462 3.90 9.62 3.82
N ASN A 463 5.01 8.94 4.09
CA ASN A 463 6.31 9.20 3.45
C ASN A 463 6.59 8.28 2.25
N GLN A 464 5.61 7.48 1.82
CA GLN A 464 5.75 6.61 0.66
C GLN A 464 5.82 7.46 -0.61
N LYS A 465 6.91 7.32 -1.37
CA LYS A 465 7.12 8.05 -2.63
C LYS A 465 6.75 7.22 -3.87
N ALA A 466 7.10 5.94 -3.88
CA ALA A 466 6.88 5.05 -5.01
C ALA A 466 5.47 4.44 -4.99
N GLU A 467 4.95 4.20 -6.18
CA GLU A 467 3.79 3.35 -6.41
C GLU A 467 4.09 1.89 -6.04
N LEU A 468 3.04 1.14 -5.73
CA LEU A 468 3.15 -0.28 -5.44
C LEU A 468 3.32 -1.06 -6.75
N SER A 469 4.29 -1.98 -6.81
CA SER A 469 4.52 -2.83 -7.99
C SER A 469 3.43 -3.90 -8.20
N LEU A 470 2.42 -3.95 -7.34
CA LEU A 470 1.32 -4.92 -7.41
C LEU A 470 0.24 -4.52 -8.43
N HIS A 471 0.08 -3.22 -8.66
CA HIS A 471 -0.91 -2.69 -9.57
C HIS A 471 -0.21 -2.17 -10.82
N ASP A 472 -0.84 -2.35 -11.97
CA ASP A 472 -0.42 -1.69 -13.20
C ASP A 472 -1.04 -0.29 -13.27
N TYR A 473 -0.42 0.67 -12.57
CA TYR A 473 -0.90 2.06 -12.54
C TYR A 473 -0.93 2.70 -13.93
N ALA A 474 -0.04 2.32 -14.84
CA ALA A 474 -0.04 2.83 -16.20
C ALA A 474 -1.33 2.43 -16.94
N ALA A 475 -1.75 1.16 -16.81
CA ALA A 475 -3.02 0.68 -17.34
C ALA A 475 -4.22 1.44 -16.75
N GLU A 476 -4.24 1.66 -15.43
CA GLU A 476 -5.31 2.42 -14.78
C GLU A 476 -5.36 3.88 -15.27
N TYR A 477 -4.20 4.52 -15.46
CA TYR A 477 -4.13 5.90 -15.95
C TYR A 477 -4.64 6.05 -17.38
N LEU A 478 -4.39 5.07 -18.25
CA LEU A 478 -4.96 5.04 -19.60
C LEU A 478 -6.50 4.93 -19.55
N PHE A 479 -7.03 4.08 -18.68
CA PHE A 479 -8.48 3.98 -18.46
C PHE A 479 -9.08 5.31 -17.97
N TYR A 480 -8.46 5.95 -16.98
CA TYR A 480 -8.94 7.25 -16.48
C TYR A 480 -8.88 8.35 -17.55
N ASP A 481 -7.87 8.33 -18.42
CA ASP A 481 -7.76 9.28 -19.54
C ASP A 481 -8.90 9.12 -20.54
N ASP A 482 -9.26 7.89 -20.91
CA ASP A 482 -10.40 7.62 -21.79
C ASP A 482 -11.74 8.00 -21.14
N LEU A 483 -11.90 7.76 -19.83
CA LEU A 483 -13.08 8.23 -19.08
C LEU A 483 -13.22 9.75 -19.13
N VAL A 484 -12.16 10.50 -18.79
CA VAL A 484 -12.19 11.97 -18.73
C VAL A 484 -12.37 12.60 -20.10
N LYS A 485 -11.80 11.99 -21.15
CA LYS A 485 -12.00 12.43 -22.54
C LYS A 485 -13.33 11.98 -23.14
N ASN A 486 -14.21 11.36 -22.34
CA ASN A 486 -15.52 10.86 -22.75
C ASN A 486 -15.46 9.89 -23.94
N ARG A 487 -14.43 9.04 -23.98
CA ARG A 487 -14.20 8.03 -25.02
C ARG A 487 -14.85 6.69 -24.67
N ILE A 488 -16.08 6.74 -24.14
CA ILE A 488 -16.80 5.58 -23.60
C ILE A 488 -16.92 4.44 -24.62
N SER A 489 -17.12 4.76 -25.90
CA SER A 489 -17.21 3.75 -26.98
C SER A 489 -15.93 2.93 -27.20
N PHE A 490 -14.78 3.43 -26.73
CA PHE A 490 -13.47 2.75 -26.83
C PHE A 490 -13.13 1.93 -25.58
N ILE A 491 -13.88 2.12 -24.48
CA ILE A 491 -13.64 1.37 -23.26
C ILE A 491 -14.21 -0.04 -23.45
N PRO A 492 -13.40 -1.10 -23.32
CA PRO A 492 -13.84 -2.47 -23.52
C PRO A 492 -14.94 -2.84 -22.51
N PHE A 493 -15.80 -3.80 -22.86
CA PHE A 493 -16.91 -4.30 -22.01
C PHE A 493 -18.04 -3.29 -21.72
N PHE A 494 -17.82 -1.98 -21.86
CA PHE A 494 -18.85 -0.96 -21.58
C PHE A 494 -20.02 -1.02 -22.57
N ASN A 495 -19.74 -1.34 -23.84
CA ASN A 495 -20.78 -1.49 -24.87
C ASN A 495 -21.65 -2.74 -24.67
N GLU A 496 -21.25 -3.68 -23.80
CA GLU A 496 -22.01 -4.89 -23.49
C GLU A 496 -23.10 -4.65 -22.43
N ILE A 497 -23.13 -3.46 -21.82
CA ILE A 497 -24.08 -3.11 -20.76
C ILE A 497 -25.34 -2.49 -21.42
N PRO A 498 -26.47 -3.21 -21.47
CA PRO A 498 -27.65 -2.75 -22.18
C PRO A 498 -28.31 -1.57 -21.46
N ASP A 499 -28.64 -0.52 -22.23
CA ASP A 499 -29.37 0.67 -21.77
C ASP A 499 -28.72 1.36 -20.55
N PHE A 500 -27.38 1.43 -20.51
CA PHE A 500 -26.65 2.10 -19.45
C PHE A 500 -25.96 3.36 -19.96
N THR A 501 -26.33 4.51 -19.39
CA THR A 501 -25.65 5.77 -19.65
C THR A 501 -24.54 5.97 -18.62
N PHE A 502 -23.30 6.07 -19.10
CA PHE A 502 -22.15 6.40 -18.27
C PHE A 502 -22.13 7.89 -17.90
N PRO A 503 -21.79 8.26 -16.64
CA PRO A 503 -21.75 9.65 -16.23
C PRO A 503 -20.55 10.39 -16.82
N LYS A 504 -20.64 11.72 -16.86
CA LYS A 504 -19.48 12.57 -17.14
C LYS A 504 -18.45 12.42 -16.02
N VAL A 505 -17.18 12.30 -16.39
CA VAL A 505 -16.05 12.21 -15.46
C VAL A 505 -15.13 13.41 -15.60
N GLU A 506 -14.75 14.03 -14.49
CA GLU A 506 -13.71 15.08 -14.44
C GLU A 506 -12.60 14.65 -13.48
N MET A 507 -11.35 15.09 -13.72
CA MET A 507 -10.20 14.73 -12.88
C MET A 507 -9.42 15.96 -12.44
N PHE A 508 -9.15 16.01 -11.14
CA PHE A 508 -8.46 17.09 -10.44
C PHE A 508 -7.14 16.55 -9.85
N LYS A 509 -6.02 17.17 -10.27
CA LYS A 509 -4.66 16.78 -9.91
C LYS A 509 -3.95 17.85 -9.10
#